data_AF-R7UL09-F1
#
_entry.id   AF-R7UL09-F1
#
_cell.length_a   1.000
_cell.length_b   1.000
_cell.length_c   1.000
_cell.angle_alpha   90.00
_cell.angle_beta   90.00
_cell.angle_gamma   90.00
#
_symmetry.space_group_name_H-M   'P 1'
#
loop_
_entity.id
_entity.type
_entity.pdbx_description
1 polymer ?
#
loop_
_entity_poly.entity_id
_entity_poly.type
_entity_poly.pdbx_seq_one_letter_code
_entity_poly.pdbx_strand_id
1 'polypeptide(L)'
;MDVSGSSKVTKEGRGLLSLWRQHIQQFRNVTAEVANAIIAEYPSPRDLYQAYLSCENQNKAEQLLQDIVVRRGAGVIATNRRIGKELSRKIYLLMTSCDPDLIIK
;
A
#
# COMPACT_ATOMS: atom_id res chain seq x y z
N MET A 1 -0.17 9.51 -21.46
CA MET A 1 0.41 9.21 -20.13
C MET A 1 -0.09 10.30 -19.21
N ASP A 2 -1.20 10.05 -18.51
CA ASP A 2 -1.75 11.00 -17.55
C ASP A 2 -0.82 11.09 -16.35
N VAL A 3 -0.05 12.17 -16.29
CA VAL A 3 0.58 12.57 -15.04
C VAL A 3 -0.54 13.15 -14.17
N SER A 4 -1.12 12.33 -13.30
CA SER A 4 -2.12 12.80 -12.32
C SER A 4 -1.42 13.69 -11.29
N GLY A 5 -1.23 14.95 -11.69
CA GLY A 5 -0.66 16.01 -10.88
C GLY A 5 -1.54 16.30 -9.67
N SER A 6 -0.94 16.15 -8.50
CA SER A 6 -1.32 16.77 -7.23
C SER A 6 -2.77 16.57 -6.79
N SER A 7 -3.03 15.55 -5.95
CA SER A 7 -4.31 15.49 -5.24
C SER A 7 -4.46 16.77 -4.41
N LYS A 8 -5.52 17.55 -4.67
CA LYS A 8 -5.81 18.81 -3.98
C LYS A 8 -6.10 18.51 -2.51
N VAL A 9 -5.10 18.65 -1.64
CA VAL A 9 -5.29 18.57 -0.20
C VAL A 9 -5.84 19.91 0.28
N THR A 10 -7.05 19.88 0.81
CA THR A 10 -7.61 21.05 1.51
C THR A 10 -6.91 21.22 2.86
N LYS A 11 -6.85 22.45 3.39
CA LYS A 11 -6.25 22.75 4.70
C LYS A 11 -6.88 21.97 5.87
N GLU A 12 -8.04 21.35 5.64
CA GLU A 12 -8.80 20.56 6.62
C GLU A 12 -8.43 19.06 6.61
N GLY A 13 -7.36 18.67 5.91
CA GLY A 13 -6.93 17.27 5.81
C GLY A 13 -7.77 16.43 4.84
N ARG A 14 -8.86 16.99 4.28
CA ARG A 14 -9.64 16.34 3.21
C ARG A 14 -8.79 16.32 1.95
N GLY A 15 -8.25 15.14 1.64
CA GLY A 15 -7.33 14.90 0.52
C GLY A 15 -6.09 14.07 0.90
N LEU A 16 -5.71 14.01 2.18
CA LEU A 16 -4.56 13.22 2.63
C LEU A 16 -4.72 11.72 2.33
N LEU A 17 -5.93 11.18 2.52
CA LEU A 17 -6.24 9.79 2.16
C LEU A 17 -6.10 9.53 0.66
N SER A 18 -6.47 10.51 -0.18
CA SER A 18 -6.35 10.40 -1.63
C SER A 18 -4.89 10.49 -2.07
N LEU A 19 -4.09 11.36 -1.45
CA LEU A 19 -2.64 11.39 -1.68
C LEU A 19 -1.99 10.08 -1.25
N TRP A 20 -2.37 9.57 -0.08
CA TRP A 20 -1.86 8.31 0.42
C TRP A 20 -2.18 7.17 -0.54
N ARG A 21 -3.41 7.17 -1.09
CA ARG A 21 -3.78 6.27 -2.20
C ARG A 21 -2.89 6.40 -3.40
N GLN A 22 -2.71 7.63 -3.88
CA GLN A 22 -1.88 7.88 -5.05
C GLN A 22 -0.43 7.43 -4.81
N HIS A 23 0.09 7.61 -3.59
CA HIS A 23 1.42 7.17 -3.18
C HIS A 23 1.56 5.65 -3.25
N ILE A 24 0.62 4.91 -2.66
CA ILE A 24 0.58 3.45 -2.73
C ILE A 24 0.43 2.97 -4.19
N GLN A 25 -0.31 3.69 -5.03
CA GLN A 25 -0.46 3.37 -6.45
C GLN A 25 0.80 3.64 -7.29
N GLN A 26 1.79 4.40 -6.79
CA GLN A 26 3.07 4.57 -7.51
C GLN A 26 3.91 3.29 -7.50
N PHE A 27 3.64 2.35 -6.59
CA PHE A 27 4.32 1.07 -6.55
C PHE A 27 3.96 0.22 -7.77
N ARG A 28 4.98 -0.34 -8.43
CA ARG A 28 4.78 -1.24 -9.58
C ARG A 28 3.93 -2.44 -9.15
N ASN A 29 2.94 -2.79 -9.97
CA ASN A 29 1.95 -3.87 -9.75
C ASN A 29 0.89 -3.60 -8.66
N VAL A 30 0.80 -2.38 -8.13
CA VAL A 30 -0.32 -2.00 -7.26
C VAL A 30 -1.46 -1.43 -8.10
N THR A 31 -2.60 -2.13 -8.09
CA THR A 31 -3.84 -1.60 -8.70
C THR A 31 -4.58 -0.71 -7.71
N ALA A 32 -5.55 0.07 -8.20
CA ALA A 32 -6.40 0.91 -7.34
C ALA A 32 -7.10 0.12 -6.23
N GLU A 33 -7.47 -1.12 -6.51
CA GLU A 33 -8.15 -2.01 -5.56
C GLU A 33 -7.21 -2.48 -4.46
N VAL A 34 -5.97 -2.83 -4.82
CA VAL A 34 -4.93 -3.17 -3.85
C VAL A 34 -4.62 -1.98 -2.95
N ALA A 35 -4.44 -0.80 -3.55
CA ALA A 35 -4.22 0.43 -2.80
C ALA A 35 -5.39 0.71 -1.84
N ASN A 36 -6.63 0.54 -2.30
CA ASN A 36 -7.81 0.68 -1.45
C ASN A 36 -7.82 -0.29 -0.27
N ALA A 37 -7.46 -1.55 -0.49
CA ALA A 37 -7.42 -2.54 0.59
C ALA A 37 -6.35 -2.19 1.64
N ILE A 38 -5.16 -1.76 1.19
CA ILE A 38 -4.08 -1.33 2.10
C ILE A 38 -4.53 -0.11 2.92
N ILE A 39 -5.17 0.86 2.29
CA ILE A 39 -5.55 2.13 2.95
C ILE A 39 -6.75 1.95 3.86
N ALA A 40 -7.61 0.98 3.57
CA ALA A 40 -8.70 0.61 4.46
C ALA A 40 -8.17 0.05 5.79
N GLU A 41 -7.07 -0.70 5.76
CA GLU A 41 -6.39 -1.22 6.95
C GLU A 41 -5.46 -0.18 7.58
N TYR A 42 -4.73 0.58 6.76
CA TYR A 42 -3.73 1.58 7.14
C TYR A 42 -4.04 2.93 6.48
N PRO A 43 -4.89 3.78 7.11
CA PRO A 43 -5.34 5.03 6.51
C PRO A 43 -4.24 6.09 6.40
N SER A 44 -3.09 5.88 7.05
CA SER A 44 -1.93 6.77 6.98
C SER A 44 -0.61 6.01 6.79
N PRO A 45 0.43 6.65 6.21
CA PRO A 45 1.77 6.08 6.14
C PRO A 45 2.35 5.78 7.53
N ARG A 46 1.97 6.58 8.53
CA ARG A 46 2.44 6.39 9.91
C ARG A 46 1.84 5.13 10.54
N ASP A 47 0.57 4.84 10.29
CA ASP A 47 -0.06 3.60 10.75
C ASP A 47 0.64 2.38 10.15
N LEU A 48 0.91 2.42 8.84
CA LEU A 48 1.64 1.35 8.15
C LEU A 48 3.05 1.17 8.74
N TYR A 49 3.77 2.27 8.95
CA TYR A 49 5.12 2.24 9.52
C TYR A 49 5.12 1.73 10.97
N GLN A 50 4.15 2.16 11.79
CA GLN A 50 4.02 1.70 13.17
C GLN A 50 3.75 0.19 13.22
N ALA A 51 2.92 -0.33 12.31
CA ALA A 51 2.66 -1.76 12.20
C ALA A 51 3.93 -2.54 11.81
N TYR A 52 4.78 -1.99 10.94
CA TYR A 52 6.10 -2.57 10.66
C TYR A 52 7.03 -2.55 11.87
N LEU A 53 7.04 -1.47 12.67
CA LEU A 53 7.83 -1.38 13.90
C LEU A 53 7.35 -2.34 15.00
N SER A 54 6.04 -2.60 15.05
CA SER A 54 5.45 -3.55 15.99
C SER A 54 5.68 -5.02 15.60
N CYS A 55 6.20 -5.29 14.40
CA CYS A 55 6.54 -6.65 13.99
C CYS A 55 7.80 -7.12 14.72
N GLU A 56 7.74 -8.35 15.26
CA GLU A 56 8.85 -8.96 16.01
C GLU A 56 10.10 -9.16 15.16
N ASN A 57 9.92 -9.43 13.85
CA ASN A 57 11.00 -9.75 12.93
C ASN A 57 10.72 -9.17 11.54
N GLN A 58 11.79 -8.92 10.77
CA GLN A 58 11.69 -8.47 9.38
C GLN A 58 10.79 -9.37 8.53
N ASN A 59 10.86 -10.70 8.69
CA ASN A 59 10.03 -11.62 7.90
C ASN A 59 8.52 -11.43 8.15
N LYS A 60 8.12 -11.10 9.38
CA LYS A 60 6.73 -10.77 9.71
C LYS A 60 6.31 -9.44 9.12
N ALA A 61 7.20 -8.44 9.16
CA ALA A 61 6.96 -7.14 8.54
C ALA A 61 6.81 -7.26 7.01
N GLU A 62 7.67 -8.05 6.35
CA GLU A 62 7.57 -8.36 4.92
C GLU A 62 6.26 -9.08 4.54
N GLN A 63 5.65 -9.80 5.48
CA GLN A 63 4.41 -10.55 5.30
C GLN A 63 3.16 -9.78 5.75
N LEU A 64 3.31 -8.63 6.39
CA LEU A 64 2.22 -7.88 7.02
C LEU A 64 1.06 -7.61 6.06
N LEU A 65 1.36 -7.26 4.80
CA LEU A 65 0.34 -6.93 3.79
C LEU A 65 -0.10 -8.13 2.96
N GLN A 66 0.56 -9.29 3.07
CA GLN A 66 0.37 -10.39 2.12
C GLN A 66 -1.03 -10.99 2.16
N ASP A 67 -1.64 -11.01 3.35
CA ASP A 67 -2.93 -11.65 3.62
C ASP A 67 -4.12 -10.69 3.47
N ILE A 68 -3.85 -9.41 3.21
CA ILE A 68 -4.89 -8.42 2.93
C ILE A 68 -5.70 -8.86 1.70
N VAL A 69 -7.01 -8.98 1.89
CA VAL A 69 -7.94 -9.41 0.85
C VAL A 69 -8.37 -8.21 0.02
N VAL A 70 -8.00 -8.22 -1.25
CA VAL A 70 -8.44 -7.27 -2.26
C VAL A 70 -9.72 -7.82 -2.88
N ARG A 71 -10.83 -7.14 -2.60
CA ARG A 71 -12.12 -7.43 -3.23
C ARG A 71 -12.22 -6.70 -4.56
N ARG A 72 -12.33 -7.48 -5.64
CA ARG A 72 -12.52 -6.99 -7.00
C ARG A 72 -13.87 -7.45 -7.55
N GLY A 73 -14.76 -6.50 -7.84
CA GLY A 73 -16.10 -6.71 -8.41
C GLY A 73 -17.25 -6.48 -7.42
N ALA A 74 -18.46 -6.35 -7.97
CA ALA A 74 -19.72 -6.21 -7.21
C ALA A 74 -20.61 -7.46 -7.45
N GLY A 75 -21.18 -8.03 -6.39
CA GLY A 75 -22.08 -9.18 -6.47
C GLY A 75 -21.39 -10.55 -6.55
N VAL A 76 -22.03 -11.52 -7.19
CA VAL A 76 -21.68 -12.97 -7.19
C VAL A 76 -20.34 -13.27 -7.91
N ILE A 77 -19.79 -12.30 -8.64
CA ILE A 77 -18.52 -12.40 -9.39
C ILE A 77 -17.36 -11.76 -8.61
N ALA A 78 -17.56 -11.43 -7.33
CA ALA A 78 -16.50 -10.88 -6.50
C ALA A 78 -15.33 -11.87 -6.39
N THR A 79 -14.20 -11.50 -6.98
CA THR A 79 -12.96 -12.27 -6.85
C THR A 79 -12.19 -11.74 -5.65
N ASN A 80 -11.91 -12.62 -4.70
CA ASN A 80 -11.04 -12.32 -3.56
C ASN A 80 -9.61 -12.63 -3.98
N ARG A 81 -8.84 -11.59 -4.32
CA ARG A 81 -7.40 -11.72 -4.60
C ARG A 81 -6.63 -11.23 -3.38
N ARG A 82 -5.57 -11.92 -2.97
CA ARG A 82 -4.66 -11.40 -1.94
C ARG A 82 -3.55 -10.57 -2.57
N ILE A 83 -2.99 -9.63 -1.83
CA ILE A 83 -1.82 -8.83 -2.24
C ILE A 83 -0.65 -9.75 -2.62
N GLY A 84 -0.42 -10.78 -1.80
CA GLY A 84 0.63 -11.77 -2.01
C GLY A 84 1.98 -11.34 -1.42
N LYS A 85 2.82 -12.34 -1.12
CA LYS A 85 4.10 -12.18 -0.42
C LYS A 85 5.08 -11.25 -1.13
N GLU A 86 5.12 -11.29 -2.46
CA GLU A 86 6.07 -10.49 -3.24
C GLU A 86 5.78 -9.01 -3.07
N LEU A 87 4.54 -8.60 -3.34
CA LEU A 87 4.15 -7.21 -3.26
C LEU A 87 4.25 -6.65 -1.83
N SER A 88 3.88 -7.46 -0.83
CA SER A 88 4.05 -7.10 0.58
C SER A 88 5.51 -6.80 0.94
N ARG A 89 6.44 -7.67 0.52
CA ARG A 89 7.89 -7.46 0.71
C ARG A 89 8.38 -6.20 0.00
N LYS A 90 7.94 -5.95 -1.24
CA LYS A 90 8.35 -4.75 -2.00
C LYS A 90 7.95 -3.46 -1.28
N ILE A 91 6.73 -3.39 -0.76
CA ILE A 91 6.24 -2.21 -0.02
C ILE A 91 7.04 -2.02 1.28
N TYR A 92 7.30 -3.10 2.03
CA TYR A 92 8.12 -3.04 3.23
C TYR A 92 9.52 -2.48 2.93
N LEU A 93 10.19 -3.00 1.91
CA LEU A 93 11.52 -2.54 1.52
C LEU A 93 11.50 -1.06 1.10
N LEU A 94 10.50 -0.61 0.34
CA LEU A 94 10.41 0.81 -0.05
C LEU A 94 10.13 1.75 1.12
N MET A 95 9.45 1.28 2.16
CA MET A 95 9.10 2.08 3.34
C MET A 95 10.21 2.09 4.40
N THR A 96 11.09 1.10 4.42
CA THR A 96 12.09 0.92 5.49
C THR A 96 13.53 0.98 5.00
N SER A 97 13.79 0.72 3.72
CA SER A 97 15.15 0.80 3.16
C SER A 97 15.63 2.25 3.15
N CYS A 98 16.85 2.45 3.62
CA CYS A 98 17.58 3.71 3.47
C CYS A 98 18.45 3.71 2.19
N ASP A 99 18.50 2.59 1.47
CA ASP A 99 19.28 2.42 0.24
C ASP A 99 18.46 2.85 -0.98
N PRO A 100 18.87 3.92 -1.69
CA PRO A 100 18.15 4.45 -2.86
C PRO A 100 18.37 3.61 -4.14
N ASP A 101 19.40 2.76 -4.18
CA ASP A 101 19.76 1.91 -5.32
C ASP A 101 19.26 0.46 -5.14
N LEU A 102 18.47 0.19 -4.09
CA LEU A 102 17.97 -1.13 -3.78
C LEU A 102 17.13 -1.67 -4.94
N ILE A 103 17.70 -2.61 -5.70
CA ILE A 103 17.02 -3.28 -6.80
C ILE A 103 15.99 -4.25 -6.23
N ILE A 104 14.72 -3.86 -6.33
CA ILE A 104 13.60 -4.70 -5.93
C ILE A 104 13.29 -5.68 -7.08
N LYS A 105 14.00 -6.81 -7.10
CA LYS A 105 13.71 -7.94 -8.02
C LYS A 105 12.26 -8.41 -7.86
#